data_AF-A0A1G9EHZ1-F1
#
_entry.id   AF-A0A1G9EHZ1-F1
#
_cell.length_a   1.000
_cell.length_b   1.000
_cell.length_c   1.000
_cell.angle_alpha   90.00
_cell.angle_beta   90.00
_cell.angle_gamma   90.00
#
_symmetry.space_group_name_H-M   'P 1'
#
loop_
_entity.id
_entity.type
_entity.pdbx_description
1 polymer ?
#
loop_
_entity_poly.entity_id
_entity_poly.type
_entity_poly.pdbx_seq_one_letter_code
_entity_poly.pdbx_strand_id
1 'polypeptide(L)'
;MSKRGFATPAARRSAARAALRELERHDRDVKVRVRCAANHRVASVYTTDAGLVYTARSGLHSHGSKDFVDVAHHDSEHGVDVVDFLDTGTDATAEDELPAACECGPRAIMRSELLQAIEAEQRLVLVS
;
A
#
# COMPACT_ATOMS: atom_id res chain seq x y z
N MET A 1 -18.57 -6.83 -7.83
CA MET A 1 -17.20 -6.29 -7.87
C MET A 1 -16.59 -6.66 -9.21
N SER A 2 -16.33 -5.68 -10.09
CA SER A 2 -15.75 -5.93 -11.40
C SER A 2 -14.28 -6.35 -11.25
N LYS A 3 -13.94 -7.55 -11.72
CA LYS A 3 -12.58 -8.09 -11.72
C LYS A 3 -11.69 -7.20 -12.60
N ARG A 4 -10.71 -6.51 -12.02
CA ARG A 4 -9.68 -5.78 -12.79
C ARG A 4 -8.60 -6.75 -13.25
N GLY A 5 -8.12 -6.56 -14.47
CA GLY A 5 -6.87 -7.15 -14.95
C GLY A 5 -5.96 -6.00 -15.39
N PHE A 6 -4.78 -5.89 -14.78
CA PHE A 6 -3.79 -4.92 -15.18
C PHE A 6 -2.74 -5.61 -16.04
N ALA A 7 -2.32 -4.98 -17.14
CA ALA A 7 -1.33 -5.59 -18.03
C ALA A 7 0.05 -5.75 -17.36
N THR A 8 0.40 -4.90 -16.39
CA THR A 8 1.66 -4.95 -15.63
C THR A 8 1.49 -4.41 -14.20
N PRO A 9 2.37 -4.79 -13.25
CA PRO A 9 2.41 -4.20 -11.91
C PRO A 9 2.61 -2.68 -11.92
N ALA A 10 3.42 -2.16 -12.84
CA ALA A 10 3.65 -0.72 -12.98
C ALA A 10 2.37 0.04 -13.39
N ALA A 11 1.60 -0.51 -14.33
CA ALA A 11 0.33 0.08 -14.75
C ALA A 11 -0.69 0.08 -13.60
N ARG A 12 -0.74 -1.01 -12.83
CA ARG A 12 -1.59 -1.13 -11.64
C ARG A 12 -1.25 -0.08 -10.59
N ARG A 13 0.03 0.05 -10.23
CA ARG A 13 0.51 1.06 -9.27
C ARG A 13 0.26 2.49 -9.75
N SER A 14 0.45 2.77 -11.05
CA SER A 14 0.14 4.07 -11.64
C SER A 14 -1.35 4.42 -11.50
N ALA A 15 -2.24 3.49 -11.82
CA ALA A 15 -3.68 3.66 -11.64
C ALA A 15 -4.08 3.82 -10.17
N ALA A 16 -3.47 3.07 -9.26
CA ALA A 16 -3.71 3.20 -7.82
C ALA A 16 -3.31 4.58 -7.28
N ARG A 17 -2.19 5.13 -7.76
CA ARG A 17 -1.78 6.51 -7.44
C ARG A 17 -2.74 7.55 -7.98
N ALA A 18 -3.27 7.36 -9.19
CA ALA A 18 -4.27 8.26 -9.74
C ALA A 18 -5.53 8.28 -8.86
N ALA A 19 -6.07 7.10 -8.53
CA ALA A 19 -7.23 6.95 -7.66
C ALA A 19 -7.02 7.55 -6.26
N LEU A 20 -5.82 7.40 -5.70
CA LEU A 20 -5.48 8.01 -4.39
C LEU A 20 -5.45 9.54 -4.45
N ARG A 21 -4.99 10.13 -5.56
CA ARG A 21 -4.97 11.60 -5.74
C ARG A 21 -6.36 12.21 -5.93
N GLU A 22 -7.31 11.43 -6.42
CA GLU A 22 -8.70 11.87 -6.58
C GLU A 22 -9.46 11.93 -5.24
N LEU A 23 -8.91 11.36 -4.15
CA LEU A 23 -9.51 11.46 -2.82
C LEU A 23 -9.36 12.88 -2.25
N GLU A 24 -10.45 13.64 -2.26
CA GLU A 24 -10.48 15.00 -1.71
C GLU A 24 -10.30 15.03 -0.17
N ARG A 25 -10.62 13.94 0.55
CA ARG A 25 -10.58 13.88 2.04
C ARG A 25 -10.07 12.55 2.59
N HIS A 26 -8.75 12.37 2.53
CA HIS A 26 -8.07 11.15 2.99
C HIS A 26 -8.52 10.56 4.34
N ASP A 27 -8.86 11.32 5.38
CA ASP A 27 -9.14 10.74 6.71
C ASP A 27 -10.47 9.96 6.82
N ARG A 28 -11.50 10.33 6.04
CA ARG A 28 -12.81 9.64 6.08
C ARG A 28 -12.83 8.34 5.27
N ASP A 29 -11.96 8.26 4.28
CA ASP A 29 -11.90 7.16 3.34
C ASP A 29 -10.93 6.05 3.77
N VAL A 30 -10.29 6.20 4.93
CA VAL A 30 -9.45 5.14 5.51
C VAL A 30 -10.33 3.96 5.93
N LYS A 31 -10.19 2.84 5.22
CA LYS A 31 -10.84 1.58 5.55
C LYS A 31 -10.08 0.81 6.63
N VAL A 32 -8.74 0.74 6.51
CA VAL A 32 -7.86 0.04 7.45
C VAL A 32 -6.61 0.85 7.70
N ARG A 33 -6.19 0.94 8.96
CA ARG A 33 -4.89 1.45 9.38
C ARG A 33 -4.01 0.28 9.77
N VAL A 34 -2.77 0.23 9.29
CA VAL A 34 -1.79 -0.78 9.70
C VAL A 34 -0.74 -0.11 10.56
N ARG A 35 -0.50 -0.66 11.75
CA ARG A 35 0.49 -0.13 12.69
C ARG A 35 1.41 -1.24 13.17
N CYS A 36 2.64 -0.88 13.54
CA CYS A 36 3.52 -1.84 14.19
C CYS A 36 3.17 -1.97 15.69
N ALA A 37 3.77 -2.95 16.38
CA ALA A 37 3.65 -3.10 17.84
C ALA A 37 4.06 -1.85 18.64
N ALA A 38 5.01 -1.05 18.11
CA ALA A 38 5.40 0.24 18.68
C ALA A 38 4.47 1.41 18.27
N ASN A 39 3.32 1.09 17.66
CA ASN A 39 2.29 2.03 17.25
C ASN A 39 2.67 2.99 16.11
N HIS A 40 3.80 2.79 15.41
CA HIS A 40 4.12 3.56 14.20
C HIS A 40 3.18 3.18 13.06
N ARG A 41 2.84 4.14 12.21
CA ARG A 41 2.08 3.88 10.98
C ARG A 41 2.96 3.12 10.01
N VAL A 42 2.47 1.96 9.57
CA VAL A 42 3.16 1.10 8.59
C VAL A 42 2.50 1.26 7.22
N ALA A 43 1.17 1.17 7.18
CA ALA A 43 0.40 1.28 5.95
C ALA A 43 -1.01 1.81 6.21
N SER A 44 -1.73 2.12 5.14
CA SER A 44 -3.15 2.45 5.19
C SER A 44 -3.85 1.95 3.94
N VAL A 45 -5.12 1.59 4.10
CA VAL A 45 -6.00 1.21 3.01
C VAL A 45 -7.09 2.24 2.89
N TYR A 46 -7.27 2.79 1.71
CA TYR A 46 -8.31 3.74 1.38
C TYR A 46 -9.37 3.10 0.50
N THR A 47 -10.61 3.51 0.70
CA THR A 47 -11.68 3.26 -0.26
C THR A 47 -11.68 4.38 -1.28
N THR A 48 -11.53 4.05 -2.55
CA THR A 48 -11.68 4.99 -3.68
C THR A 48 -12.84 4.53 -4.55
N ASP A 49 -13.38 5.41 -5.40
CA ASP A 49 -14.35 5.00 -6.42
C ASP A 49 -13.78 3.93 -7.38
N ALA A 50 -12.46 3.95 -7.58
CA ALA A 50 -11.75 2.94 -8.34
C ALA A 50 -11.48 1.63 -7.57
N GLY A 51 -11.74 1.57 -6.26
CA GLY A 51 -11.54 0.38 -5.42
C GLY A 51 -10.65 0.60 -4.20
N LEU A 52 -10.21 -0.49 -3.57
CA LEU A 52 -9.38 -0.45 -2.37
C LEU A 52 -7.92 -0.20 -2.72
N VAL A 53 -7.37 0.93 -2.27
CA VAL A 53 -5.99 1.35 -2.52
C VAL A 53 -5.17 1.21 -1.25
N TYR A 54 -4.11 0.43 -1.32
CA TYR A 54 -3.08 0.32 -0.32
C TYR A 54 -2.04 1.42 -0.51
N THR A 55 -1.61 2.04 0.59
CA THR A 55 -0.42 2.89 0.64
C THR A 55 0.48 2.46 1.79
N ALA A 56 1.78 2.45 1.57
CA ALA A 56 2.79 2.31 2.62
C ALA A 56 4.05 3.05 2.23
N ARG A 57 4.86 3.37 3.24
CA ARG A 57 6.23 3.82 2.98
C ARG A 57 7.07 2.59 2.65
N SER A 58 7.77 2.58 1.52
CA SER A 58 8.90 1.68 1.30
C SER A 58 10.19 2.46 1.51
N GLY A 59 11.00 1.97 2.44
CA GLY A 59 12.27 2.58 2.79
C GLY A 59 12.38 2.77 4.28
N LEU A 60 13.42 2.15 4.84
CA LEU A 60 14.03 2.65 6.04
C LEU A 60 14.64 4.01 5.67
N HIS A 61 14.56 5.01 6.53
CA HIS A 61 15.42 6.17 6.43
C HIS A 61 16.85 5.71 6.76
N SER A 62 17.48 4.95 5.86
CA SER A 62 18.83 4.46 6.03
C SER A 62 19.78 5.59 5.68
N HIS A 63 20.36 6.21 6.70
CA HIS A 63 21.70 6.77 6.56
C HIS A 63 22.64 5.61 6.15
N GLY A 64 22.97 5.53 4.86
CA GLY A 64 24.10 4.76 4.37
C GLY A 64 23.79 3.51 3.55
N SER A 65 24.25 3.58 2.30
CA SER A 65 24.70 2.48 1.44
C SER A 65 23.66 1.57 0.77
N LYS A 66 23.24 2.00 -0.42
CA LYS A 66 23.40 1.31 -1.72
C LYS A 66 23.07 -0.19 -1.74
N ASP A 67 21.84 -0.51 -2.17
CA ASP A 67 21.53 -1.46 -3.26
C ASP A 67 20.01 -1.75 -3.24
N PHE A 68 19.20 -0.83 -3.77
CA PHE A 68 17.86 -1.16 -4.24
C PHE A 68 17.62 -0.49 -5.59
N VAL A 69 17.18 -1.32 -6.53
CA VAL A 69 17.06 -1.04 -7.96
C VAL A 69 16.17 0.17 -8.21
N ASP A 70 16.72 1.09 -9.00
CA ASP A 70 16.08 2.29 -9.52
C ASP A 70 14.81 1.93 -10.32
N VAL A 71 13.66 2.39 -9.84
CA VAL A 71 12.44 2.50 -10.65
C VAL A 71 11.83 3.88 -10.46
N ALA A 72 12.27 4.77 -11.34
CA ALA A 72 11.60 5.94 -11.92
C ALA A 72 11.29 7.13 -11.00
N HIS A 73 12.07 8.19 -11.24
CA HIS A 73 11.89 9.58 -10.85
C HIS A 73 10.50 10.16 -11.20
N HIS A 74 9.74 10.56 -10.17
CA HIS A 74 9.11 11.89 -10.09
C HIS A 74 8.61 12.12 -8.66
N ASP A 75 8.76 13.37 -8.21
CA ASP A 75 8.34 13.95 -6.92
C ASP A 75 9.25 13.74 -5.70
N SER A 76 10.05 14.78 -5.49
CA SER A 76 10.72 15.13 -4.26
C SER A 76 9.70 15.26 -3.13
N GLU A 77 9.71 14.35 -2.16
CA GLU A 77 9.55 14.56 -0.70
C GLU A 77 9.38 13.20 0.01
N HIS A 78 10.41 12.77 0.76
CA HIS A 78 10.32 11.79 1.85
C HIS A 78 9.77 10.36 1.57
N GLY A 79 10.65 9.44 1.16
CA GLY A 79 10.39 7.99 1.18
C GLY A 79 9.56 7.52 -0.02
N VAL A 80 9.88 6.38 -0.59
CA VAL A 80 9.15 5.89 -1.78
C VAL A 80 7.81 5.34 -1.31
N ASP A 81 6.73 6.10 -1.46
CA ASP A 81 5.38 5.60 -1.17
C ASP A 81 5.00 4.51 -2.20
N VAL A 82 4.82 3.31 -1.67
CA VAL A 82 4.23 2.17 -2.38
C VAL A 82 2.74 2.38 -2.38
N VAL A 83 2.16 2.46 -3.58
CA VAL A 83 0.72 2.58 -3.76
C VAL A 83 0.28 1.51 -4.74
N ASP A 84 -0.66 0.65 -4.34
CA ASP A 84 -1.14 -0.48 -5.14
C ASP A 84 -2.62 -0.77 -4.83
N PHE A 85 -3.32 -1.49 -5.71
CA PHE A 85 -4.68 -1.96 -5.45
C PHE A 85 -4.66 -3.25 -4.61
N LEU A 86 -5.57 -3.37 -3.63
CA LEU A 86 -5.80 -4.62 -2.91
C LEU A 86 -6.75 -5.55 -3.67
N ASP A 87 -7.68 -5.01 -4.43
CA ASP A 87 -8.59 -5.81 -5.25
C ASP A 87 -7.98 -5.98 -6.65
N THR A 88 -7.12 -6.98 -6.77
CA THR A 88 -6.44 -7.32 -8.03
C THR A 88 -7.21 -8.36 -8.85
N GLY A 89 -8.34 -8.86 -8.36
CA GLY A 89 -9.19 -9.81 -9.08
C GLY A 89 -8.43 -11.09 -9.48
N THR A 90 -8.30 -11.32 -10.78
CA THR A 90 -7.61 -12.48 -11.39
C THR A 90 -6.19 -12.14 -11.89
N ASP A 91 -5.63 -11.02 -11.47
CA ASP A 91 -4.30 -10.59 -11.88
C ASP A 91 -3.23 -11.52 -11.28
N ALA A 92 -2.71 -12.43 -12.10
CA ALA A 92 -1.69 -13.39 -11.68
C ALA A 92 -0.33 -12.75 -11.35
N THR A 93 -0.14 -11.45 -11.63
CA THR A 93 1.07 -10.69 -11.28
C THR A 93 0.95 -9.99 -9.93
N ALA A 94 -0.18 -10.16 -9.24
CA ALA A 94 -0.42 -9.58 -7.94
C ALA A 94 0.22 -10.45 -6.85
N GLU A 95 1.43 -10.09 -6.44
CA GLU A 95 2.14 -10.72 -5.32
C GLU A 95 1.38 -10.50 -4.02
N ASP A 96 1.04 -11.56 -3.27
CA ASP A 96 0.27 -11.41 -2.02
C ASP A 96 1.05 -10.61 -0.97
N GLU A 97 2.37 -10.70 -0.97
CA GLU A 97 3.22 -9.91 -0.09
C GLU A 97 3.34 -8.46 -0.57
N LEU A 98 2.97 -7.51 0.30
CA LEU A 98 3.07 -6.08 0.09
C LEU A 98 4.22 -5.50 0.93
N PRO A 99 5.17 -4.77 0.31
CA PRO A 99 6.27 -4.15 1.02
C PRO A 99 5.78 -2.93 1.81
N ALA A 100 6.16 -2.86 3.07
CA ALA A 100 5.93 -1.74 3.95
C ALA A 100 7.17 -1.43 4.80
N ALA A 101 7.20 -0.27 5.42
CA ALA A 101 8.23 0.10 6.37
C ALA A 101 7.65 1.09 7.38
N CYS A 102 8.20 1.02 8.58
CA CYS A 102 8.06 2.10 9.56
C CYS A 102 9.43 2.38 10.19
N GLU A 103 9.46 3.28 11.16
CA GLU A 103 10.67 3.64 11.91
C GLU A 103 11.32 2.44 12.61
N CYS A 104 10.58 1.36 12.84
CA CYS A 104 11.12 0.13 13.42
C CYS A 104 11.85 -0.77 12.41
N GLY A 105 11.69 -0.57 11.11
CA GLY A 105 12.20 -1.52 10.12
C GLY A 105 11.31 -1.72 8.90
N PRO A 106 11.82 -2.46 7.89
CA PRO A 106 10.99 -3.02 6.82
C PRO A 106 10.01 -4.04 7.39
N ARG A 107 8.82 -4.11 6.79
CA ARG A 107 7.71 -4.98 7.13
C ARG A 107 7.10 -5.57 5.86
N ALA A 108 6.62 -6.80 5.95
CA ALA A 108 5.81 -7.42 4.92
C ALA A 108 4.37 -7.50 5.42
N ILE A 109 3.41 -7.17 4.56
CA ILE A 109 1.99 -7.28 4.87
C ILE A 109 1.34 -8.15 3.80
N MET A 110 0.53 -9.12 4.19
CA MET A 110 -0.19 -9.94 3.22
C MET A 110 -1.44 -9.21 2.74
N ARG A 111 -1.63 -9.14 1.41
CA ARG A 111 -2.83 -8.55 0.78
C ARG A 111 -4.07 -9.31 1.24
N SER A 112 -4.00 -10.64 1.26
CA SER A 112 -5.04 -11.52 1.80
C SER A 112 -5.44 -11.17 3.24
N GLU A 113 -4.48 -10.87 4.13
CA GLU A 113 -4.74 -10.47 5.51
C GLU A 113 -5.47 -9.11 5.58
N LEU A 114 -5.08 -8.15 4.75
CA LEU A 114 -5.78 -6.87 4.67
C LEU A 114 -7.21 -7.01 4.16
N LEU A 115 -7.44 -7.85 3.15
CA LEU A 115 -8.78 -8.13 2.63
C LEU A 115 -9.64 -8.81 3.70
N GLN A 116 -9.09 -9.81 4.41
CA GLN A 116 -9.78 -10.46 5.52
C GLN A 116 -10.11 -9.49 6.65
N ALA A 117 -9.21 -8.57 6.98
CA ALA A 117 -9.47 -7.53 7.97
C ALA A 117 -10.63 -6.61 7.53
N ILE A 118 -10.70 -6.27 6.24
CA ILE A 118 -11.78 -5.47 5.66
C ILE A 118 -13.12 -6.21 5.74
N GLU A 119 -13.13 -7.50 5.40
CA GLU A 119 -14.31 -8.36 5.49
C GLU A 119 -14.79 -8.52 6.93
N ALA A 120 -13.86 -8.62 7.88
CA ALA A 120 -14.14 -8.65 9.31
C ALA A 120 -14.44 -7.27 9.92
N GLU A 121 -14.56 -6.22 9.10
CA GLU A 121 -14.80 -4.83 9.51
C GLU A 121 -13.76 -4.28 10.51
N GLN A 122 -12.56 -4.88 10.53
CA GLN A 122 -11.45 -4.46 11.37
C GLN A 122 -10.79 -3.21 10.78
N ARG A 123 -10.78 -2.12 11.56
CA ARG A 123 -10.21 -0.84 11.12
C ARG A 123 -8.71 -0.69 11.44
N LEU A 124 -8.16 -1.61 12.23
CA LEU A 124 -6.77 -1.58 12.68
C LEU A 124 -6.16 -2.98 12.58
N VAL A 125 -5.03 -3.08 11.88
CA VAL A 125 -4.19 -4.29 11.82
C VAL A 125 -2.86 -3.98 12.49
N LEU A 126 -2.38 -4.91 13.33
CA LEU A 126 -1.09 -4.80 14.01
C LEU A 126 -0.09 -5.78 13.40
N VAL A 127 1.06 -5.27 12.98
CA VAL A 127 2.17 -6.07 12.46
C VAL A 127 3.34 -6.07 13.43
N SER A 128 3.89 -7.26 13.70
CA SER A 128 5.00 -7.48 14.65
C SER A 128 6.35 -7.45 13.97
#